data_AF-A0A849RV45-F1
#
_entry.id   AF-A0A849RV45-F1
#
_cell.length_a   1.000
_cell.length_b   1.000
_cell.length_c   1.000
_cell.angle_alpha   90.00
_cell.angle_beta   90.00
_cell.angle_gamma   90.00
#
_symmetry.space_group_name_H-M   'P 1'
#
loop_
_entity.id
_entity.type
_entity.pdbx_description
1 polymer ?
#
loop_
_entity_poly.entity_id
_entity_poly.type
_entity_poly.pdbx_seq_one_letter_code
_entity_poly.pdbx_strand_id
1 'polypeptide(L)'
;MYSLASFSISNMTECASELRKLGVEASSTQDVAQRIASYLYRQLGNDQTGRQDCVLVRCFLTRPYRDLDPQSQDCARRALACGPGSLDMKCLTLFGTAGEKPEWNDRNRSRRYRSIPITDKQVLSQFPMVSQLLQQLGVGLESKSQSDSDSLADRVEQALNVFHVEEAKGSRFVPAQEEFVMPFGIESVLGFGGVFPSKEFFTIILFSRVRISRETAELFKRLAMRVKSALLSFEGSRP
;
A
#
# COMPACT_ATOMS: atom_id res chain seq x y z
N MET A 1 -15.33 9.55 -12.41
CA MET A 1 -14.37 8.47 -12.03
C MET A 1 -13.16 8.59 -12.94
N TYR A 2 -12.05 7.94 -12.60
CA TYR A 2 -10.81 8.01 -13.35
C TYR A 2 -10.43 6.60 -13.81
N SER A 3 -10.50 6.34 -15.11
CA SER A 3 -10.04 5.07 -15.67
C SER A 3 -8.53 4.96 -15.54
N LEU A 4 -8.04 3.82 -15.05
CA LEU A 4 -6.63 3.48 -14.92
C LEU A 4 -5.98 3.21 -16.29
N ALA A 5 -6.76 2.73 -17.27
CA ALA A 5 -6.25 2.49 -18.63
C ALA A 5 -5.91 3.80 -19.38
N SER A 6 -6.51 4.92 -18.97
CA SER A 6 -6.33 6.23 -19.61
C SER A 6 -6.14 7.35 -18.58
N PHE A 7 -5.49 7.04 -17.46
CA PHE A 7 -5.33 7.98 -16.35
C PHE A 7 -4.38 9.13 -16.72
N SER A 8 -4.90 10.35 -16.74
CA SER A 8 -4.17 11.55 -17.20
C SER A 8 -3.57 12.36 -16.04
N ILE A 9 -2.72 13.34 -16.38
CA ILE A 9 -2.20 14.32 -15.41
C ILE A 9 -3.34 15.15 -14.77
N SER A 10 -4.41 15.45 -15.52
CA SER A 10 -5.58 16.15 -14.98
C SER A 10 -6.26 15.30 -13.89
N ASN A 11 -6.51 14.02 -14.20
CA ASN A 11 -7.11 13.07 -13.25
C ASN A 11 -6.25 12.93 -11.98
N MET A 12 -4.92 12.86 -12.16
CA MET A 12 -3.96 12.83 -11.06
C MET A 12 -4.08 14.07 -10.18
N THR A 13 -4.18 15.26 -10.77
CA THR A 13 -4.25 16.53 -10.03
C THR A 13 -5.55 16.65 -9.23
N GLU A 14 -6.67 16.22 -9.82
CA GLU A 14 -7.97 16.21 -9.16
C GLU A 14 -8.01 15.20 -8.00
N CYS A 15 -7.58 13.96 -8.27
CA CYS A 15 -7.45 12.91 -7.25
C CYS A 15 -6.54 13.33 -6.09
N ALA A 16 -5.41 13.99 -6.39
CA ALA A 16 -4.49 14.55 -5.40
C ALA A 16 -5.15 15.58 -4.48
N SER A 17 -6.03 16.44 -5.03
CA SER A 17 -6.75 17.46 -4.28
C SER A 17 -7.70 16.83 -3.26
N GLU A 18 -8.45 15.81 -3.67
CA GLU A 18 -9.39 15.11 -2.79
C GLU A 18 -8.68 14.28 -1.72
N LEU A 19 -7.62 13.53 -2.09
CA LEU A 19 -6.83 12.74 -1.14
C LEU A 19 -6.28 13.59 0.02
N ARG A 20 -5.89 14.84 -0.25
CA ARG A 20 -5.41 15.78 0.78
C ARG A 20 -6.47 16.06 1.85
N LYS A 21 -7.74 16.12 1.46
CA LYS A 21 -8.86 16.46 2.36
C LYS A 21 -9.26 15.29 3.26
N LEU A 22 -8.90 14.05 2.91
CA LEU A 22 -9.33 12.86 3.65
C LEU A 22 -8.74 12.75 5.06
N GLY A 23 -7.67 13.47 5.36
CA GLY A 23 -7.10 13.58 6.71
C GLY A 23 -7.85 14.56 7.63
N VAL A 24 -8.68 15.43 7.07
CA VAL A 24 -9.44 16.43 7.83
C VAL A 24 -10.53 15.73 8.64
N GLU A 25 -10.66 16.09 9.92
CA GLU A 25 -11.63 15.51 10.87
C GLU A 25 -11.55 13.98 11.01
N ALA A 26 -10.40 13.39 10.67
CA ALA A 26 -10.18 11.98 10.92
C ALA A 26 -9.86 11.73 12.40
N SER A 27 -10.32 10.59 12.89
CA SER A 27 -10.19 10.21 14.30
C SER A 27 -8.89 9.45 14.61
N SER A 28 -8.28 8.83 13.59
CA SER A 28 -7.11 7.97 13.74
C SER A 28 -6.40 7.75 12.40
N THR A 29 -5.18 7.21 12.43
CA THR A 29 -4.48 6.74 11.23
C THR A 29 -5.28 5.69 10.47
N GLN A 30 -5.99 4.80 11.18
CA GLN A 30 -6.81 3.76 10.58
C GLN A 30 -8.01 4.33 9.83
N ASP A 31 -8.68 5.33 10.42
CA ASP A 31 -9.79 6.05 9.78
C ASP A 31 -9.32 6.71 8.46
N VAL A 32 -8.20 7.43 8.48
CA VAL A 32 -7.63 8.03 7.25
C VAL A 32 -7.29 6.97 6.21
N ALA A 33 -6.60 5.89 6.60
CA ALA A 33 -6.22 4.81 5.68
C ALA A 33 -7.44 4.13 5.06
N GLN A 34 -8.50 3.92 5.84
CA GLN A 34 -9.76 3.37 5.34
C GLN A 34 -10.47 4.34 4.40
N ARG A 35 -10.53 5.64 4.73
CA ARG A 35 -11.09 6.68 3.84
C ARG A 35 -10.35 6.74 2.51
N ILE A 36 -9.02 6.65 2.51
CA ILE A 36 -8.18 6.61 1.31
C ILE A 36 -8.49 5.38 0.46
N ALA A 37 -8.52 4.18 1.08
CA ALA A 37 -8.81 2.94 0.36
C ALA A 37 -10.21 3.00 -0.29
N SER A 38 -11.22 3.42 0.47
CA SER A 38 -12.61 3.56 -0.01
C SER A 38 -12.76 4.65 -1.09
N TYR A 39 -12.01 5.75 -1.00
CA TYR A 39 -12.02 6.80 -2.02
C TYR A 39 -11.42 6.28 -3.32
N LEU A 40 -10.22 5.70 -3.28
CA LEU A 40 -9.54 5.18 -4.46
C LEU A 40 -10.32 4.05 -5.12
N TYR A 41 -10.90 3.14 -4.34
CA TYR A 41 -11.76 2.08 -4.87
C TYR A 41 -12.97 2.63 -5.62
N ARG A 42 -13.65 3.64 -5.06
CA ARG A 42 -14.84 4.24 -5.70
C ARG A 42 -14.50 5.09 -6.92
N GLN A 43 -13.39 5.81 -6.89
CA GLN A 43 -13.06 6.78 -7.92
C GLN A 43 -12.27 6.19 -9.08
N LEU A 44 -11.51 5.11 -8.89
CA LEU A 44 -10.77 4.47 -9.98
C LEU A 44 -11.67 3.49 -10.72
N GLY A 45 -12.09 3.88 -11.92
CA GLY A 45 -13.00 3.10 -12.74
C GLY A 45 -13.51 3.84 -13.96
N ASN A 46 -14.38 3.17 -14.70
CA ASN A 46 -14.89 3.64 -15.98
C ASN A 46 -16.29 4.25 -15.81
N ASP A 47 -16.39 5.57 -16.01
CA ASP A 47 -17.64 6.34 -15.91
C ASP A 47 -18.75 5.85 -16.85
N GLN A 48 -18.40 5.34 -18.03
CA GLN A 48 -19.39 4.86 -19.00
C GLN A 48 -20.06 3.56 -18.54
N THR A 49 -19.33 2.71 -17.82
CA THR A 49 -19.82 1.41 -17.35
C THR A 49 -20.26 1.43 -15.88
N GLY A 50 -19.87 2.46 -15.12
CA GLY A 50 -20.02 2.53 -13.66
C GLY A 50 -19.17 1.52 -12.88
N ARG A 51 -18.33 0.73 -13.56
CA ARG A 51 -17.53 -0.33 -12.95
C ARG A 51 -16.19 0.20 -12.46
N GLN A 52 -15.79 -0.25 -11.28
CA GLN A 52 -14.48 0.03 -10.70
C GLN A 52 -13.41 -0.78 -11.44
N ASP A 53 -12.31 -0.10 -11.80
CA ASP A 53 -11.14 -0.75 -12.40
C ASP A 53 -10.42 -1.58 -11.34
N CYS A 54 -10.40 -1.10 -10.10
CA CYS A 54 -9.86 -1.83 -8.97
C CYS A 54 -10.83 -2.89 -8.46
N VAL A 55 -10.33 -4.11 -8.26
CA VAL A 55 -11.00 -5.20 -7.53
C VAL A 55 -10.87 -5.01 -6.03
N LEU A 56 -9.67 -4.57 -5.63
CA LEU A 56 -9.25 -4.46 -4.25
C LEU A 56 -8.21 -3.35 -4.13
N VAL A 57 -8.38 -2.49 -3.14
CA VAL A 57 -7.45 -1.44 -2.73
C VAL A 57 -7.08 -1.69 -1.27
N ARG A 58 -5.78 -1.74 -0.96
CA ARG A 58 -5.29 -1.99 0.41
C ARG A 58 -4.26 -0.94 0.81
N CYS A 59 -4.45 -0.33 1.97
CA CYS A 59 -3.52 0.60 2.57
C CYS A 59 -2.78 -0.07 3.73
N PHE A 60 -1.46 -0.12 3.64
CA PHE A 60 -0.57 -0.70 4.63
C PHE A 60 0.34 0.36 5.23
N LEU A 61 0.62 0.22 6.53
CA LEU A 61 1.63 0.99 7.25
C LEU A 61 2.53 0.04 8.04
N THR A 62 3.80 0.36 8.17
CA THR A 62 4.68 -0.34 9.10
C THR A 62 4.46 0.18 10.51
N ARG A 63 4.33 -0.73 11.47
CA ARG A 63 4.33 -0.40 12.91
C ARG A 63 5.23 -1.39 13.68
N PRO A 64 5.80 -1.01 14.83
CA PRO A 64 6.46 -1.96 15.72
C PRO A 64 5.46 -3.03 16.18
N TYR A 65 5.92 -4.25 16.35
CA TYR A 65 5.09 -5.37 16.79
C TYR A 65 4.34 -5.07 18.10
N ARG A 66 4.98 -4.36 19.06
CA ARG A 66 4.34 -3.97 20.32
C ARG A 66 3.13 -3.05 20.18
N ASP A 67 3.05 -2.29 19.11
CA ASP A 67 2.00 -1.27 18.90
C ASP A 67 0.84 -1.82 18.05
N LEU A 68 0.91 -3.09 17.66
CA LEU A 68 -0.14 -3.78 16.91
C LEU A 68 -1.27 -4.24 17.84
N ASP A 69 -2.50 -4.25 17.30
CA ASP A 69 -3.63 -4.90 17.95
C ASP A 69 -3.42 -6.43 18.05
N PRO A 70 -4.08 -7.13 19.00
CA PRO A 70 -3.85 -8.56 19.24
C PRO A 70 -4.01 -9.44 18.00
N GLN A 71 -4.98 -9.16 17.13
CA GLN A 71 -5.20 -9.95 15.92
C GLN A 71 -4.09 -9.74 14.87
N SER A 72 -3.55 -8.52 14.79
CA SER A 72 -2.39 -8.23 13.93
C SER A 72 -1.11 -8.85 14.49
N GLN A 73 -0.90 -8.83 15.81
CA GLN A 73 0.21 -9.54 16.47
C GLN A 73 0.16 -11.05 16.19
N ASP A 74 -1.01 -11.67 16.37
CA ASP A 74 -1.19 -13.09 16.10
C ASP A 74 -0.97 -13.43 14.63
N CYS A 75 -1.40 -12.57 13.70
CA CYS A 75 -1.13 -12.73 12.27
C CYS A 75 0.38 -12.71 11.98
N ALA A 76 1.09 -11.72 12.52
CA ALA A 76 2.54 -11.60 12.34
C ALA A 76 3.28 -12.80 12.96
N ARG A 77 2.88 -13.24 14.16
CA ARG A 77 3.50 -14.38 14.86
C ARG A 77 3.40 -15.68 14.06
N ARG A 78 2.28 -15.94 13.37
CA ARG A 78 2.11 -17.16 12.55
C ARG A 78 3.06 -17.24 11.35
N ALA A 79 3.61 -16.12 10.90
CA ALA A 79 4.59 -16.09 9.83
C ALA A 79 6.04 -16.35 10.32
N LEU A 80 6.25 -16.41 11.63
CA LEU A 80 7.57 -16.53 12.26
C LEU A 80 7.76 -17.94 12.82
N ALA A 81 8.93 -18.54 12.59
CA ALA A 81 9.26 -19.86 13.14
C ALA A 81 9.46 -19.85 14.66
N CYS A 82 10.09 -18.80 15.21
CA CYS A 82 10.46 -18.71 16.62
C CYS A 82 9.78 -17.53 17.36
N GLY A 83 8.69 -16.98 16.81
CA GLY A 83 8.04 -15.78 17.33
C GLY A 83 8.80 -14.47 17.03
N PRO A 84 8.34 -13.31 17.54
CA PRO A 84 8.97 -12.01 17.27
C PRO A 84 10.34 -11.93 17.97
N GLY A 85 11.40 -11.72 17.19
CA GLY A 85 12.76 -11.55 17.73
C GLY A 85 12.97 -10.26 18.53
N SER A 86 12.08 -9.27 18.36
CA SER A 86 12.03 -8.04 19.15
C SER A 86 10.62 -7.46 19.12
N LEU A 87 10.24 -6.78 20.21
CA LEU A 87 9.00 -6.00 20.26
C LEU A 87 9.02 -4.77 19.33
N ASP A 88 10.22 -4.29 18.97
CA ASP A 88 10.45 -3.20 18.01
C ASP A 88 10.46 -3.65 16.54
N MET A 89 10.36 -4.95 16.28
CA MET A 89 10.31 -5.52 14.93
C MET A 89 9.19 -4.87 14.12
N LYS A 90 9.53 -4.30 12.97
CA LYS A 90 8.56 -3.65 12.09
C LYS A 90 7.70 -4.69 11.38
N CYS A 91 6.40 -4.43 11.34
CA CYS A 91 5.43 -5.26 10.65
C CYS A 91 4.63 -4.41 9.66
N LEU A 92 4.60 -4.81 8.39
CA LEU A 92 3.73 -4.22 7.38
C LEU A 92 2.29 -4.63 7.67
N THR A 93 1.49 -3.70 8.16
CA THR A 93 0.15 -3.97 8.71
C THR A 93 -0.92 -3.26 7.92
N LEU A 94 -2.05 -3.94 7.69
CA LEU A 94 -3.22 -3.40 6.98
C LEU A 94 -3.97 -2.42 7.87
N PHE A 95 -4.14 -1.18 7.40
CA PHE A 95 -4.90 -0.14 8.09
C PHE A 95 -6.21 0.22 7.36
N GLY A 96 -6.27 0.06 6.04
CA GLY A 96 -7.48 0.32 5.25
C GLY A 96 -7.64 -0.66 4.11
N THR A 97 -8.87 -1.04 3.79
CA THR A 97 -9.17 -1.96 2.69
C THR A 97 -10.54 -1.68 2.08
N ALA A 98 -10.64 -1.70 0.76
CA ALA A 98 -11.90 -1.54 0.05
C ALA A 98 -11.89 -2.40 -1.21
N GLY A 99 -12.99 -3.10 -1.48
CA GLY A 99 -13.04 -4.04 -2.60
C GLY A 99 -14.45 -4.49 -2.94
N GLU A 100 -14.54 -5.26 -4.02
CA GLU A 100 -15.81 -5.75 -4.57
C GLU A 100 -16.60 -6.63 -3.59
N LYS A 101 -15.92 -7.49 -2.84
CA LYS A 101 -16.57 -8.37 -1.88
C LYS A 101 -16.82 -7.65 -0.55
N PRO A 102 -17.99 -7.85 0.10
CA PRO A 102 -18.29 -7.25 1.40
C PRO A 102 -17.21 -7.50 2.47
N GLU A 103 -16.61 -8.70 2.50
CA GLU A 103 -15.51 -9.04 3.43
C GLU A 103 -14.21 -8.26 3.22
N TRP A 104 -14.01 -7.66 2.04
CA TRP A 104 -12.80 -6.89 1.74
C TRP A 104 -12.90 -5.43 2.16
N ASN A 105 -14.07 -5.00 2.65
CA ASN A 105 -14.32 -3.65 3.14
C ASN A 105 -14.17 -3.54 4.67
N ASP A 106 -13.77 -4.63 5.34
CA ASP A 106 -13.46 -4.66 6.77
C ASP A 106 -12.11 -5.36 7.00
N ARG A 107 -11.15 -4.59 7.51
CA ARG A 107 -9.81 -5.09 7.84
C ARG A 107 -9.86 -6.27 8.82
N ASN A 108 -10.81 -6.30 9.75
CA ASN A 108 -10.91 -7.34 10.76
C ASN A 108 -11.26 -8.71 10.18
N ARG A 109 -11.87 -8.72 8.99
CA ARG A 109 -12.16 -9.94 8.22
C ARG A 109 -10.97 -10.41 7.39
N SER A 110 -9.91 -9.61 7.29
CA SER A 110 -8.69 -9.99 6.59
C SER A 110 -7.88 -11.00 7.40
N ARG A 111 -7.94 -12.27 6.99
CA ARG A 111 -7.22 -13.37 7.64
C ARG A 111 -5.81 -13.58 7.07
N ARG A 112 -5.60 -13.23 5.80
CA ARG A 112 -4.31 -13.34 5.10
C ARG A 112 -3.77 -11.93 4.83
N TYR A 113 -2.47 -11.74 5.08
CA TYR A 113 -1.78 -10.46 4.88
C TYR A 113 -2.33 -9.30 5.73
N ARG A 114 -2.76 -9.57 6.97
CA ARG A 114 -3.14 -8.50 7.92
C ARG A 114 -1.92 -7.82 8.50
N SER A 115 -0.92 -8.59 8.91
CA SER A 115 0.37 -8.09 9.38
C SER A 115 1.47 -9.05 8.94
N ILE A 116 2.51 -8.49 8.32
CA ILE A 116 3.63 -9.23 7.73
C ILE A 116 4.91 -8.73 8.37
N PRO A 117 5.66 -9.57 9.11
CA PRO A 117 6.93 -9.19 9.70
C PRO A 117 7.93 -8.77 8.62
N ILE A 118 8.50 -7.56 8.74
CA ILE A 118 9.63 -7.11 7.92
C ILE A 118 10.89 -7.47 8.70
N THR A 119 11.38 -8.68 8.47
CA THR A 119 12.54 -9.25 9.16
C THR A 119 13.58 -9.71 8.13
N ASP A 120 14.24 -10.82 8.39
CA ASP A 120 15.28 -11.37 7.55
C ASP A 120 14.73 -11.89 6.22
N LYS A 121 15.66 -12.16 5.30
CA LYS A 121 15.35 -12.58 3.93
C LYS A 121 14.56 -13.90 3.90
N GLN A 122 14.68 -14.76 4.91
CA GLN A 122 13.97 -16.04 4.93
C GLN A 122 12.46 -15.84 5.13
N VAL A 123 12.04 -14.98 6.06
CA VAL A 123 10.62 -14.66 6.25
C VAL A 123 10.07 -13.94 5.02
N LEU A 124 10.81 -12.96 4.48
CA LEU A 124 10.36 -12.20 3.31
C LEU A 124 10.26 -13.05 2.03
N SER A 125 11.03 -14.14 1.91
CA SER A 125 10.92 -15.08 0.78
C SER A 125 9.54 -15.76 0.69
N GLN A 126 8.82 -15.87 1.81
CA GLN A 126 7.43 -16.37 1.85
C GLN A 126 6.42 -15.34 1.33
N PHE A 127 6.84 -14.09 1.15
CA PHE A 127 6.02 -12.96 0.69
C PHE A 127 6.67 -12.31 -0.54
N PRO A 128 6.67 -12.98 -1.71
CA PRO A 128 7.37 -12.50 -2.91
C PRO A 128 6.88 -11.13 -3.37
N MET A 129 5.58 -10.85 -3.26
CA MET A 129 5.01 -9.53 -3.55
C MET A 129 5.59 -8.44 -2.65
N VAL A 130 5.68 -8.71 -1.34
CA VAL A 130 6.16 -7.73 -0.35
C VAL A 130 7.64 -7.48 -0.53
N SER A 131 8.43 -8.53 -0.79
CA SER A 131 9.83 -8.40 -1.15
C SER A 131 10.03 -7.48 -2.36
N GLN A 132 9.26 -7.72 -3.43
CA GLN A 132 9.33 -6.92 -4.64
C GLN A 132 8.84 -5.49 -4.44
N LEU A 133 7.78 -5.30 -3.65
CA LEU A 133 7.25 -4.01 -3.23
C LEU A 133 8.31 -3.18 -2.49
N LEU A 134 8.92 -3.74 -1.44
CA LEU A 134 9.94 -3.04 -0.65
C LEU A 134 11.15 -2.68 -1.51
N GLN A 135 11.59 -3.58 -2.39
CA GLN A 135 12.69 -3.34 -3.32
C GLN A 135 12.39 -2.22 -4.31
N GLN A 136 11.24 -2.27 -5.00
CA GLN A 136 10.87 -1.24 -5.99
C GLN A 136 10.60 0.11 -5.34
N LEU A 137 10.11 0.12 -4.10
CA LEU A 137 9.87 1.34 -3.35
C LEU A 137 11.13 1.96 -2.73
N GLY A 138 12.28 1.30 -2.85
CA GLY A 138 13.54 1.80 -2.31
C GLY A 138 13.64 1.72 -0.78
N VAL A 139 12.77 0.95 -0.13
CA VAL A 139 12.82 0.71 1.32
C VAL A 139 13.92 -0.32 1.59
N GLY A 140 15.15 0.16 1.75
CA GLY A 140 16.29 -0.68 2.12
C GLY A 140 16.12 -1.24 3.54
N LEU A 141 16.26 -2.56 3.71
CA LEU A 141 16.41 -3.21 5.02
C LEU A 141 17.74 -2.84 5.69
N GLU A 142 18.70 -2.38 4.90
CA GLU A 142 19.99 -1.90 5.36
C GLU A 142 20.03 -0.39 5.19
N SER A 143 20.29 0.30 6.30
CA SER A 143 20.56 1.74 6.35
C SER A 143 21.76 2.04 5.44
N LYS A 144 21.52 2.33 4.16
CA LYS A 144 22.52 3.03 3.35
C LYS A 144 22.76 4.36 4.04
N SER A 145 23.97 4.53 4.57
CA SER A 145 24.45 5.80 5.11
C SER A 145 24.23 6.86 4.03
N GLN A 146 23.29 7.76 4.29
CA GLN A 146 22.93 8.86 3.39
C GLN A 146 24.03 9.92 3.50
N SER A 147 24.62 10.31 2.37
CA SER A 147 25.59 11.41 2.31
C SER A 147 24.89 12.75 2.53
N ASP A 148 25.55 13.67 3.25
CA ASP A 148 25.02 15.00 3.61
C ASP A 148 24.69 15.93 2.41
N SER A 149 25.04 15.53 1.18
CA SER A 149 24.89 16.37 -0.02
C SER A 149 23.53 16.28 -0.75
N ASP A 150 22.63 15.38 -0.38
CA ASP A 150 21.33 15.28 -1.07
C ASP A 150 20.48 16.52 -0.76
N SER A 151 19.89 17.15 -1.78
CA SER A 151 18.99 18.29 -1.56
C SER A 151 17.70 17.84 -0.86
N LEU A 152 16.99 18.75 -0.18
CA LEU A 152 15.71 18.43 0.47
C LEU A 152 14.67 17.88 -0.53
N ALA A 153 14.72 18.30 -1.80
CA ALA A 153 13.85 17.78 -2.85
C ALA A 153 14.23 16.34 -3.22
N ASP A 154 15.52 16.04 -3.39
CA ASP A 154 16.02 14.70 -3.69
C ASP A 154 15.70 13.71 -2.57
N ARG A 155 15.77 14.16 -1.30
CA ARG A 155 15.40 13.34 -0.12
C ARG A 155 13.91 13.00 -0.06
N VAL A 156 13.04 13.88 -0.56
CA VAL A 156 11.58 13.65 -0.62
C VAL A 156 11.20 12.77 -1.81
N GLU A 157 11.88 12.95 -2.95
CA GLU A 157 11.66 12.19 -4.18
C GLU A 157 12.21 10.75 -4.07
N GLN A 158 13.35 10.54 -3.39
CA GLN A 158 13.84 9.20 -3.06
C GLN A 158 12.94 8.43 -2.08
N ALA A 159 12.08 9.11 -1.32
CA ALA A 159 11.21 8.50 -0.32
C ALA A 159 9.82 8.10 -0.86
N LEU A 160 9.49 8.42 -2.11
CA LEU A 160 8.17 8.16 -2.71
C LEU A 160 8.31 7.51 -4.07
N ASN A 161 7.77 6.31 -4.20
CA ASN A 161 8.01 5.52 -5.38
C ASN A 161 6.81 4.62 -5.68
N VAL A 162 6.92 3.83 -6.74
CA VAL A 162 5.88 2.90 -7.19
C VAL A 162 6.42 1.48 -7.32
N PHE A 163 5.58 0.53 -6.94
CA PHE A 163 5.71 -0.89 -7.25
C PHE A 163 4.75 -1.20 -8.39
N HIS A 164 5.25 -1.75 -9.50
CA HIS A 164 4.40 -2.00 -10.66
C HIS A 164 4.60 -3.42 -11.20
N VAL A 165 3.48 -4.12 -11.36
CA VAL A 165 3.37 -5.38 -12.08
C VAL A 165 2.38 -5.16 -13.21
N GLU A 166 2.90 -4.95 -14.41
CA GLU A 166 2.09 -4.62 -15.59
C GLU A 166 1.19 -5.79 -16.03
N GLU A 167 1.67 -7.03 -15.85
CA GLU A 167 0.91 -8.25 -16.10
C GLU A 167 0.90 -9.13 -14.84
N ALA A 168 -0.26 -9.25 -14.20
CA ALA A 168 -0.44 -10.00 -12.95
C ALA A 168 -0.58 -11.51 -13.18
N LYS A 169 -1.18 -11.93 -14.30
CA LYS A 169 -1.37 -13.34 -14.64
C LYS A 169 -0.01 -14.00 -14.88
N GLY A 170 0.23 -15.13 -14.21
CA GLY A 170 1.50 -15.85 -14.29
C GLY A 170 2.71 -15.17 -13.64
N SER A 171 2.53 -13.97 -13.06
CA SER A 171 3.61 -13.27 -12.37
C SER A 171 3.97 -13.95 -11.06
N ARG A 172 5.24 -14.37 -10.92
CA ARG A 172 5.79 -14.93 -9.66
C ARG A 172 5.68 -13.98 -8.47
N PHE A 173 5.49 -12.68 -8.71
CA PHE A 173 5.34 -11.69 -7.65
C PHE A 173 3.92 -11.59 -7.12
N VAL A 174 2.92 -12.16 -7.81
CA VAL A 174 1.51 -12.15 -7.41
C VAL A 174 1.05 -13.60 -7.16
N PRO A 175 1.20 -14.14 -5.94
CA PRO A 175 1.14 -15.60 -5.74
C PRO A 175 -0.26 -16.23 -5.85
N ALA A 176 -1.33 -15.53 -5.46
CA ALA A 176 -2.69 -16.08 -5.39
C ALA A 176 -3.37 -16.17 -6.78
N GLN A 177 -2.79 -16.93 -7.70
CA GLN A 177 -3.22 -17.00 -9.10
C GLN A 177 -4.63 -17.58 -9.23
N GLU A 178 -4.84 -18.78 -8.68
CA GLU A 178 -6.09 -19.54 -8.78
C GLU A 178 -7.21 -18.99 -7.89
N GLU A 179 -6.87 -18.42 -6.73
CA GLU A 179 -7.88 -17.97 -5.76
C GLU A 179 -8.24 -16.48 -5.88
N PHE A 180 -7.42 -15.68 -6.58
CA PHE A 180 -7.59 -14.23 -6.63
C PHE A 180 -7.30 -13.60 -7.99
N VAL A 181 -6.18 -13.90 -8.65
CA VAL A 181 -5.84 -13.24 -9.93
C VAL A 181 -6.80 -13.65 -11.04
N MET A 182 -6.94 -14.94 -11.30
CA MET A 182 -7.77 -15.44 -12.39
C MET A 182 -9.28 -15.24 -12.14
N PRO A 183 -9.85 -15.57 -10.96
CA PRO A 183 -11.28 -15.46 -10.73
C PRO A 183 -11.82 -14.03 -10.78
N PHE A 184 -11.01 -13.04 -10.40
CA PHE A 184 -11.43 -11.64 -10.37
C PHE A 184 -10.92 -10.83 -11.58
N GLY A 185 -10.16 -11.48 -12.48
CA GLY A 185 -9.60 -10.89 -13.67
C GLY A 185 -8.60 -9.79 -13.36
N ILE A 186 -7.67 -10.02 -12.43
CA ILE A 186 -6.61 -9.05 -12.13
C ILE A 186 -5.62 -9.04 -13.30
N GLU A 187 -5.55 -7.91 -14.00
CA GLU A 187 -4.62 -7.71 -15.12
C GLU A 187 -3.31 -7.07 -14.66
N SER A 188 -3.37 -6.13 -13.70
CA SER A 188 -2.20 -5.38 -13.25
C SER A 188 -2.26 -5.06 -11.75
N VAL A 189 -1.08 -4.90 -11.13
CA VAL A 189 -0.95 -4.50 -9.72
C VAL A 189 -0.06 -3.26 -9.62
N LEU A 190 -0.57 -2.23 -8.95
CA LEU A 190 0.16 -0.99 -8.68
C LEU A 190 0.21 -0.73 -7.18
N GLY A 191 1.40 -0.71 -6.62
CA GLY A 191 1.71 -0.16 -5.31
C GLY A 191 2.27 1.24 -5.44
N PHE A 192 1.91 2.15 -4.54
CA PHE A 192 2.58 3.44 -4.40
C PHE A 192 2.64 3.80 -2.93
N GLY A 193 3.66 4.53 -2.51
CA GLY A 193 3.87 4.75 -1.09
C GLY A 193 5.14 5.51 -0.80
N GLY A 194 5.44 5.65 0.49
CA GLY A 194 6.68 6.26 0.92
C GLY A 194 6.94 6.20 2.40
N VAL A 195 8.02 6.87 2.80
CA VAL A 195 8.56 6.83 4.16
C VAL A 195 8.24 8.13 4.89
N PHE A 196 7.77 8.02 6.14
CA PHE A 196 7.55 9.12 7.06
C PHE A 196 8.84 9.52 7.80
N PRO A 197 8.91 10.71 8.43
CA PRO A 197 10.06 11.13 9.24
C PRO A 197 10.46 10.14 10.34
N SER A 198 9.50 9.43 10.96
CA SER A 198 9.77 8.36 11.94
C SER A 198 10.45 7.11 11.35
N LYS A 199 10.71 7.10 10.04
CA LYS A 199 11.17 5.95 9.25
C LYS A 199 10.13 4.85 9.10
N GLU A 200 8.90 5.09 9.51
CA GLU A 200 7.79 4.21 9.17
C GLU A 200 7.37 4.41 7.73
N PHE A 201 6.98 3.32 7.09
CA PHE A 201 6.64 3.27 5.69
C PHE A 201 5.13 3.03 5.54
N PHE A 202 4.52 3.65 4.52
CA PHE A 202 3.17 3.35 4.09
C PHE A 202 3.13 3.00 2.61
N THR A 203 2.15 2.21 2.21
CA THR A 203 1.84 1.94 0.82
C THR A 203 0.36 1.69 0.59
N ILE A 204 -0.08 1.97 -0.62
CA ILE A 204 -1.39 1.64 -1.15
C ILE A 204 -1.17 0.70 -2.32
N ILE A 205 -1.82 -0.46 -2.30
CA ILE A 205 -1.75 -1.48 -3.34
C ILE A 205 -3.13 -1.56 -4.01
N LEU A 206 -3.13 -1.40 -5.33
CA LEU A 206 -4.27 -1.49 -6.23
C LEU A 206 -4.17 -2.79 -7.01
N PHE A 207 -5.21 -3.61 -6.94
CA PHE A 207 -5.37 -4.79 -7.79
C PHE A 207 -6.39 -4.48 -8.88
N SER A 208 -5.91 -4.28 -10.10
CA SER A 208 -6.68 -3.71 -11.22
C SER A 208 -7.12 -4.78 -12.21
N ARG A 209 -8.33 -4.63 -12.75
CA ARG A 209 -8.87 -5.41 -13.88
C ARG A 209 -8.47 -4.89 -15.24
N VAL A 210 -7.85 -3.72 -15.27
CA VAL A 210 -7.32 -3.15 -16.49
C VAL A 210 -5.81 -3.08 -16.37
N ARG A 211 -5.12 -3.32 -17.49
CA ARG A 211 -3.70 -3.03 -17.62
C ARG A 211 -3.40 -1.58 -17.23
N ILE A 212 -2.41 -1.40 -16.37
CA ILE A 212 -1.85 -0.10 -16.01
C ILE A 212 -0.55 0.05 -16.78
N SER A 213 -0.38 1.12 -17.57
CA SER A 213 0.90 1.36 -18.24
C SER A 213 1.94 1.88 -17.25
N ARG A 214 3.22 1.79 -17.62
CA ARG A 214 4.29 2.35 -16.79
C ARG A 214 4.10 3.85 -16.59
N GLU A 215 3.70 4.57 -17.63
CA GLU A 215 3.46 6.01 -17.59
C GLU A 215 2.36 6.37 -16.59
N THR A 216 1.25 5.62 -16.59
CA THR A 216 0.19 5.79 -15.59
C THR A 216 0.69 5.47 -14.19
N ALA A 217 1.43 4.38 -14.00
CA ALA A 217 1.99 4.02 -12.70
C ALA A 217 2.85 5.15 -12.13
N GLU A 218 3.72 5.78 -12.94
CA GLU A 218 4.58 6.89 -12.50
C GLU A 218 3.80 8.12 -12.02
N LEU A 219 2.59 8.38 -12.53
CA LEU A 219 1.72 9.46 -12.04
C LEU A 219 1.32 9.29 -10.56
N PHE A 220 1.28 8.04 -10.06
CA PHE A 220 0.90 7.76 -8.67
C PHE A 220 1.99 8.15 -7.65
N LYS A 221 3.23 8.41 -8.07
CA LYS A 221 4.26 9.01 -7.18
C LYS A 221 3.78 10.32 -6.56
N ARG A 222 3.07 11.14 -7.36
CA ARG A 222 2.51 12.42 -6.89
C ARG A 222 1.32 12.23 -5.94
N LEU A 223 0.55 11.16 -6.12
CA LEU A 223 -0.52 10.82 -5.18
C LEU A 223 0.04 10.33 -3.84
N ALA A 224 1.17 9.62 -3.85
CA ALA A 224 1.86 9.19 -2.63
C ALA A 224 2.19 10.39 -1.72
N MET A 225 2.64 11.53 -2.27
CA MET A 225 2.85 12.77 -1.50
C MET A 225 1.60 13.23 -0.74
N ARG A 226 0.42 13.16 -1.38
CA ARG A 226 -0.83 13.62 -0.78
C ARG A 226 -1.34 12.66 0.28
N VAL A 227 -1.22 11.36 0.04
CA VAL A 227 -1.52 10.35 1.05
C VAL A 227 -0.59 10.50 2.26
N LYS A 228 0.71 10.71 2.03
CA LYS A 228 1.67 10.99 3.11
C LYS A 228 1.21 12.17 3.96
N SER A 229 0.86 13.29 3.33
CA SER A 229 0.38 14.47 4.04
C SER A 229 -0.90 14.23 4.86
N ALA A 230 -1.85 13.44 4.34
CA ALA A 230 -3.08 13.11 5.05
C ALA A 230 -2.86 12.19 6.26
N LEU A 231 -1.90 11.26 6.15
CA LEU A 231 -1.55 10.33 7.22
C LEU A 231 -0.62 10.94 8.27
N LEU A 232 0.20 11.94 7.89
CA LEU A 232 1.25 12.52 8.74
C LEU A 232 0.68 13.14 10.03
N SER A 233 -0.52 13.71 9.99
CA SER A 233 -1.20 14.28 11.17
C SER A 233 -1.46 13.27 12.29
N PHE A 234 -1.32 11.97 12.00
CA PHE A 234 -1.54 10.86 12.94
C PHE A 234 -0.30 9.96 13.07
N GLU A 235 0.87 10.45 12.68
CA GLU A 235 2.13 9.72 12.87
C GLU A 235 2.41 9.53 14.37
N GLY A 236 2.74 8.30 14.78
CA GLY A 236 2.98 7.95 16.19
C GLY A 236 1.72 7.69 17.04
N SER A 237 0.52 7.94 16.52
CA SER A 237 -0.72 7.56 17.21
C SER A 237 -0.90 6.04 17.21
N ARG A 238 -1.27 5.49 18.38
CA ARG A 238 -1.67 4.07 18.49
C ARG A 238 -2.92 3.82 17.63
N PRO A 239 -3.01 2.64 16.98
CA PRO A 239 -4.19 2.25 16.19
C PRO A 239 -5.45 2.16 17.05
#